data_AF-A0A2D6T081-F1
#
_entry.id   AF-A0A2D6T081-F1
#
_cell.length_a   1.000
_cell.length_b   1.000
_cell.length_c   1.000
_cell.angle_alpha   90.00
_cell.angle_beta   90.00
_cell.angle_gamma   90.00
#
_symmetry.space_group_name_H-M   'P 1'
#
loop_
_entity.id
_entity.type
_entity.pdbx_description
1 polymer ?
#
loop_
_entity_poly.entity_id
_entity_poly.type
_entity_poly.pdbx_seq_one_letter_code
_entity_poly.pdbx_strand_id
1 'polypeptide(L)'
;SALDEKVEALCSKILLTFPECMIKTVEELRKSKIDAWNRNKEGSRAWLALNMMNEARTGFRAFNEGTKDDREADFVALRQALAVGTPWSVELIESLMPQNRRDDR
;
A
#
# COMPACT_ATOMS: atom_id res chain seq x y z
N SER A 1 -7.85 -31.93 -1.20
CA SER A 1 -8.96 -31.37 -1.98
C SER A 1 -8.65 -31.47 -3.47
N ALA A 2 -9.61 -31.23 -4.37
CA ALA A 2 -9.34 -31.23 -5.82
C ALA A 2 -8.36 -30.12 -6.23
N LEU A 3 -8.28 -29.01 -5.47
CA LEU A 3 -7.29 -27.96 -5.69
C LEU A 3 -5.88 -28.47 -5.39
N ASP A 4 -5.70 -29.12 -4.24
CA ASP A 4 -4.39 -29.63 -3.81
C ASP A 4 -3.83 -30.63 -4.83
N GLU A 5 -4.68 -31.54 -5.34
CA GLU A 5 -4.28 -32.51 -6.37
C GLU A 5 -3.77 -31.83 -7.65
N LYS A 6 -4.42 -30.74 -8.08
CA LYS A 6 -3.98 -29.97 -9.26
C LYS A 6 -2.70 -29.19 -9.02
N VAL A 7 -2.53 -28.62 -7.82
CA VAL A 7 -1.29 -27.93 -7.43
C VAL A 7 -0.13 -28.92 -7.40
N GLU A 8 -0.30 -30.08 -6.78
CA GLU A 8 0.72 -31.13 -6.72
C GLU A 8 1.09 -31.66 -8.11
N ALA A 9 0.11 -31.88 -8.99
CA ALA A 9 0.37 -32.29 -10.36
C ALA A 9 1.16 -31.22 -11.16
N LEU A 10 0.91 -29.94 -10.92
CA LEU A 10 1.65 -28.85 -11.56
C LEU A 10 3.07 -28.74 -11.00
N CYS A 11 3.23 -28.74 -9.67
CA CYS A 11 4.53 -28.71 -9.00
C CYS A 11 5.41 -29.89 -9.44
N SER A 12 4.84 -31.09 -9.53
CA SER A 12 5.53 -32.29 -9.99
C SER A 12 6.07 -32.14 -11.42
N LYS A 13 5.31 -31.53 -12.33
CA LYS A 13 5.77 -31.27 -13.70
C LYS A 13 6.96 -30.32 -13.74
N ILE A 14 6.97 -29.29 -12.89
CA ILE A 14 8.08 -28.34 -12.79
C ILE A 14 9.29 -29.02 -12.14
N LEU A 15 9.09 -29.82 -11.10
CA LEU A 15 10.15 -30.54 -10.38
C LEU A 15 10.97 -31.47 -11.29
N LEU A 16 10.31 -32.08 -12.30
CA LEU A 16 10.94 -33.02 -13.23
C LEU A 16 11.65 -32.35 -14.42
N THR A 17 11.83 -31.03 -14.40
CA THR A 17 12.61 -30.30 -15.41
C THR A 17 14.07 -30.11 -14.99
N PHE A 18 14.91 -29.61 -15.90
CA PHE A 18 16.28 -29.20 -15.55
C PHE A 18 16.25 -27.90 -14.74
N PRO A 19 16.71 -27.89 -13.47
CA PRO A 19 16.52 -26.75 -12.57
C PRO A 19 17.17 -25.47 -13.09
N GLU A 20 18.38 -25.54 -13.65
CA GLU A 20 19.08 -24.38 -14.20
C GLU A 20 18.37 -23.75 -15.41
N CYS A 21 17.77 -24.58 -16.27
CA CYS A 21 16.99 -24.09 -17.41
C CYS A 21 15.70 -23.42 -16.97
N MET A 22 15.07 -23.90 -15.89
CA MET A 22 13.90 -23.27 -15.31
C MET A 22 14.23 -21.94 -14.65
N ILE A 23 15.32 -21.87 -13.88
CA ILE A 23 15.82 -20.62 -13.31
C ILE A 23 16.02 -19.60 -14.43
N LYS A 24 16.73 -19.98 -15.50
CA LYS A 24 16.94 -19.13 -16.68
C LYS A 24 15.62 -18.64 -17.28
N THR A 25 14.64 -19.53 -17.45
CA THR A 25 13.32 -19.17 -17.98
C THR A 25 12.63 -18.13 -17.10
N VAL A 26 12.63 -18.32 -15.78
CA VAL A 26 12.04 -17.38 -14.82
C VAL A 26 12.76 -16.03 -14.86
N GLU A 27 14.09 -16.03 -14.92
CA GLU A 27 14.89 -14.81 -15.02
C GLU A 27 14.59 -14.03 -16.30
N GLU A 28 14.56 -14.69 -17.46
CA GLU A 28 14.22 -14.06 -18.74
C GLU A 28 12.80 -13.46 -18.72
N LEU A 29 11.82 -14.19 -18.19
CA LEU A 29 10.44 -13.70 -18.05
C LEU A 29 10.35 -12.47 -17.13
N ARG A 30 11.23 -12.35 -16.13
CA ARG A 30 11.24 -11.25 -15.17
C ARG A 30 11.95 -10.00 -15.68
N LYS A 31 12.82 -10.08 -16.71
CA LYS A 31 13.64 -8.95 -17.17
C LYS A 31 12.83 -7.69 -17.43
N SER A 32 11.78 -7.76 -18.24
CA SER A 32 10.96 -6.58 -18.58
C SER A 32 10.33 -5.93 -17.34
N LYS A 33 9.88 -6.75 -16.38
CA LYS A 33 9.35 -6.27 -15.09
C LYS A 33 10.43 -5.67 -14.21
N ILE A 34 11.62 -6.28 -14.17
CA ILE A 34 12.77 -5.79 -13.40
C ILE A 34 13.25 -4.46 -13.96
N ASP A 35 13.29 -4.29 -15.28
CA ASP A 35 13.68 -3.03 -15.92
C ASP A 35 12.70 -1.91 -15.57
N ALA A 36 11.38 -2.18 -15.69
CA ALA A 36 10.36 -1.24 -15.26
C ALA A 36 10.46 -0.96 -13.75
N TRP A 37 10.66 -1.97 -12.92
CA TRP A 37 10.82 -1.82 -11.47
C TRP A 37 12.02 -0.93 -11.13
N ASN A 38 13.20 -1.22 -11.67
CA ASN A 38 14.42 -0.47 -11.39
C ASN A 38 14.33 0.99 -11.84
N ARG A 39 13.64 1.27 -12.96
CA ARG A 39 13.38 2.66 -13.39
C ARG A 39 12.49 3.46 -12.44
N ASN A 40 11.60 2.80 -11.68
CA ASN A 40 10.53 3.48 -10.92
C ASN A 40 10.65 3.36 -9.40
N LYS A 41 11.38 2.36 -8.88
CA LYS A 41 11.37 2.01 -7.45
C LYS A 41 11.86 3.14 -6.54
N GLU A 42 12.86 3.92 -6.96
CA GLU A 42 13.44 4.95 -6.09
C GLU A 42 12.45 6.10 -5.82
N GLY A 43 11.78 6.60 -6.86
CA GLY A 43 10.73 7.60 -6.71
C GLY A 43 9.54 7.07 -5.92
N SER A 44 9.10 5.85 -6.22
CA SER A 44 7.97 5.21 -5.53
C SER A 44 8.27 4.98 -4.04
N ARG A 45 9.49 4.55 -3.70
CA ARG A 45 9.94 4.34 -2.32
C ARG A 45 9.97 5.64 -1.53
N ALA A 46 10.56 6.70 -2.10
CA ALA A 46 10.62 8.01 -1.45
C ALA A 46 9.23 8.61 -1.27
N TRP A 47 8.39 8.54 -2.31
CA TRP A 47 7.00 8.99 -2.26
C TRP A 47 6.21 8.23 -1.19
N LEU A 48 6.29 6.90 -1.16
CA LEU A 48 5.58 6.09 -0.17
C LEU A 48 6.04 6.41 1.25
N ALA A 49 7.35 6.50 1.49
CA ALA A 49 7.87 6.82 2.83
C ALA A 49 7.39 8.19 3.33
N LEU A 50 7.39 9.21 2.47
CA LEU A 50 6.87 10.54 2.80
C LEU A 50 5.35 10.46 3.09
N ASN A 51 4.60 9.79 2.23
CA ASN A 51 3.14 9.70 2.36
C ASN A 51 2.69 8.94 3.61
N MET A 52 3.39 7.86 3.96
CA MET A 52 3.12 7.06 5.16
C MET A 52 3.43 7.80 6.47
N MET A 53 4.08 8.96 6.41
CA MET A 53 4.29 9.82 7.58
C MET A 53 3.22 10.91 7.72
N ASN A 54 2.35 11.11 6.71
CA ASN A 54 1.46 12.26 6.64
C ASN A 54 0.01 11.90 6.21
N GLU A 55 -0.43 12.35 5.04
CA GLU A 55 -1.78 12.24 4.48
C GLU A 55 -2.21 10.79 4.33
N ALA A 56 -1.34 9.90 3.82
CA ALA A 56 -1.73 8.52 3.60
C ALA A 56 -1.85 7.74 4.92
N ARG A 57 -1.03 8.06 5.93
CA ARG A 57 -1.24 7.55 7.30
C ARG A 57 -2.61 7.92 7.83
N THR A 58 -3.00 9.19 7.63
CA THR A 58 -4.28 9.74 8.08
C THR A 58 -5.44 9.09 7.34
N GLY A 59 -5.38 9.02 6.01
CA GLY A 59 -6.42 8.45 5.17
C GLY A 59 -6.61 6.95 5.38
N PHE A 60 -5.53 6.17 5.46
CA PHE A 60 -5.65 4.72 5.71
C PHE A 60 -6.22 4.43 7.08
N ARG A 61 -5.86 5.23 8.09
CA ARG A 61 -6.41 5.09 9.42
C ARG A 61 -7.88 5.43 9.46
N ALA A 62 -8.28 6.57 8.88
CA ALA A 62 -9.68 6.95 8.76
C ALA A 62 -10.51 5.90 8.02
N PHE A 63 -9.95 5.29 6.97
CA PHE A 63 -10.62 4.22 6.23
C PHE A 63 -10.82 2.94 7.07
N ASN A 64 -9.83 2.59 7.88
CA ASN A 64 -9.84 1.38 8.70
C ASN A 64 -10.71 1.52 9.97
N GLU A 65 -10.66 2.69 10.62
CA GLU A 65 -11.36 2.96 11.88
C GLU A 65 -12.77 3.53 11.66
N GLY A 66 -13.03 4.09 10.49
CA GLY A 66 -14.33 4.63 10.12
C GLY A 66 -15.42 3.56 10.00
N THR A 67 -16.66 4.01 10.17
CA THR A 67 -17.85 3.14 10.02
C THR A 67 -18.08 2.81 8.54
N LYS A 68 -19.16 2.09 8.21
CA LYS A 68 -19.51 1.88 6.79
C LYS A 68 -19.87 3.21 6.10
N ASP A 69 -20.42 4.15 6.85
CA ASP A 69 -21.02 5.37 6.33
C ASP A 69 -20.05 6.56 6.34
N ASP A 70 -18.97 6.51 7.13
CA ASP A 70 -17.92 7.54 7.13
C ASP A 70 -16.53 6.94 7.35
N ARG A 71 -15.67 7.08 6.33
CA ARG A 71 -14.30 6.50 6.24
C ARG A 71 -13.25 7.49 5.78
N GLU A 72 -13.59 8.77 5.73
CA GLU A 72 -12.69 9.79 5.21
C GLU A 72 -11.96 10.51 6.35
N ALA A 73 -10.85 11.19 6.07
CA ALA A 73 -10.30 12.13 7.05
C ALA A 73 -10.94 13.50 6.83
N ASP A 74 -10.92 14.39 7.82
CA ASP A 74 -11.31 15.78 7.58
C ASP A 74 -10.25 16.51 6.75
N PHE A 75 -10.40 16.45 5.43
CA PHE A 75 -9.44 17.08 4.53
C PHE A 75 -9.50 18.61 4.54
N VAL A 76 -10.58 19.22 5.05
CA VAL A 76 -10.68 20.68 5.17
C VAL A 76 -9.90 21.12 6.41
N ALA A 77 -10.15 20.51 7.56
CA ALA A 77 -9.43 20.78 8.80
C ALA A 77 -7.92 20.48 8.64
N LEU A 78 -7.56 19.41 7.92
CA LEU A 78 -6.16 19.12 7.61
C LEU A 78 -5.49 20.28 6.86
N ARG A 79 -6.11 20.78 5.78
CA ARG A 79 -5.55 21.89 4.99
C ARG A 79 -5.43 23.16 5.81
N GLN A 80 -6.40 23.45 6.66
CA GLN A 80 -6.37 24.59 7.58
C GLN A 80 -5.22 24.47 8.60
N ALA A 81 -5.03 23.29 9.20
CA ALA A 81 -3.94 23.04 10.14
C ALA A 81 -2.56 23.19 9.49
N LEU A 82 -2.40 22.66 8.27
CA LEU A 82 -1.15 22.81 7.51
C LEU A 82 -0.87 24.25 7.11
N ALA A 83 -1.91 25.04 6.77
CA ALA A 83 -1.76 26.44 6.40
C ALA A 83 -1.18 27.32 7.52
N VAL A 84 -1.42 26.95 8.78
CA VAL A 84 -0.85 27.63 9.96
C VAL A 84 0.43 26.96 10.47
N GLY A 85 0.98 25.99 9.74
CA GLY A 85 2.25 25.32 10.07
C GLY A 85 2.14 24.29 11.19
N THR A 86 0.95 23.72 11.43
CA THR A 86 0.78 22.66 12.43
C THR A 86 1.63 21.44 12.04
N PRO A 87 2.49 20.92 12.94
CA PRO A 87 3.31 19.75 12.63
C PRO A 87 2.45 18.49 12.51
N TRP A 88 2.93 17.53 11.71
CA TRP A 88 2.35 16.19 11.67
C TRP A 88 2.58 15.47 12.99
N SER A 89 1.56 15.44 13.83
CA SER A 89 1.57 14.79 15.13
C SER A 89 0.45 13.76 15.25
N VAL A 90 0.52 12.92 16.28
CA VAL A 90 -0.56 11.95 16.57
C VAL A 90 -1.85 12.71 16.86
N GLU A 91 -1.78 13.81 17.60
CA GLU A 91 -2.91 14.65 17.99
C GLU A 91 -3.60 15.28 16.78
N LEU A 92 -2.83 15.77 15.80
CA LEU A 92 -3.38 16.24 14.54
C LEU A 92 -4.15 15.10 13.85
N ILE A 93 -3.53 13.93 13.67
CA ILE A 93 -4.17 12.78 13.02
C ILE A 93 -5.46 12.37 13.76
N GLU A 94 -5.44 12.27 15.09
CA GLU A 94 -6.62 11.95 15.90
C GLU A 94 -7.76 12.94 15.66
N SER A 95 -7.47 14.24 15.65
CA SER A 95 -8.49 15.28 15.43
C SER A 95 -9.16 15.22 14.05
N LEU A 96 -8.54 14.53 13.09
CA LEU A 96 -9.04 14.41 11.71
C LEU A 96 -9.85 13.14 11.49
N MET A 97 -9.91 12.24 12.47
CA MET A 97 -10.64 10.97 12.37
C MET A 97 -12.16 11.22 12.29
N PRO A 98 -12.92 10.40 11.54
CA PRO A 98 -14.37 10.55 11.38
C PRO A 98 -15.14 10.84 12.66
N GLN A 99 -14.84 10.09 13.72
CA GLN A 99 -15.49 10.17 15.03
C GLN A 99 -15.13 11.41 15.86
N ASN A 100 -14.04 12.10 15.50
CA ASN A 100 -13.47 13.19 16.27
C ASN A 100 -13.64 14.56 15.59
N ARG A 101 -14.20 14.59 14.38
CA ARG A 101 -14.45 15.86 13.68
C ARG A 101 -15.48 16.67 14.46
N ARG A 102 -15.26 17.98 14.57
CA ARG A 102 -16.29 18.88 15.09
C ARG A 102 -17.45 18.90 14.10
N ASP A 103 -18.63 18.54 14.57
CA ASP A 103 -19.85 18.61 13.79
C ASP A 103 -20.30 20.07 13.72
N ASP A 104 -19.68 20.82 12.80
CA ASP A 104 -20.09 22.17 12.43
C ASP A 104 -21.11 22.13 11.25
N ARG A 105 -21.71 20.96 10.98
CA ARG A 105 -22.73 20.75 9.93
C ARG A 105 -24.15 20.73 10.50
#